data_AF-A0A9X1MMT8-F1
#
_entry.id   AF-A0A9X1MMT8-F1
#
_cell.length_a   1.000
_cell.length_b   1.000
_cell.length_c   1.000
_cell.angle_alpha   90.00
_cell.angle_beta   90.00
_cell.angle_gamma   90.00
#
_symmetry.space_group_name_H-M   'P 1'
#
loop_
_entity.id
_entity.type
_entity.pdbx_description
1 polymer ?
#
loop_
_entity_poly.entity_id
_entity_poly.type
_entity_poly.pdbx_seq_one_letter_code
_entity_poly.pdbx_strand_id
1 'polypeptide(L)'
;MDFETYWTNLVHRVFDEQETLCGPDELIYRLTSIYGETMVNGIFGYFDQRFLEYDHDLRLLRACGYNDIADDFAKARHLMFGETPLSEESVNEVFERLAEDEENPSPSSESAELDVIYDRLIERLPQLLVERIRSASRTNSSSRTPSKSNGRVTPRSL
;
A
#
# COMPACT_ATOMS: atom_id res chain seq x y z
N MET A 1 5.85 18.98 7.66
CA MET A 1 4.49 18.44 7.47
C MET A 1 4.47 17.11 8.18
N ASP A 2 3.56 16.93 9.14
CA ASP A 2 3.31 15.65 9.80
C ASP A 2 2.62 14.67 8.84
N PHE A 3 2.61 13.38 9.19
CA PHE A 3 2.07 12.33 8.33
C PHE A 3 0.56 12.45 8.15
N GLU A 4 -0.19 12.84 9.19
CA GLU A 4 -1.64 12.97 9.11
C GLU A 4 -2.04 14.00 8.05
N THR A 5 -1.43 15.18 8.08
CA THR A 5 -1.63 16.21 7.06
C THR A 5 -1.22 15.72 5.66
N TYR A 6 -0.09 15.02 5.54
CA TYR A 6 0.37 14.48 4.26
C TYR A 6 -0.60 13.43 3.69
N TRP A 7 -1.06 12.52 4.54
CA TRP A 7 -2.05 11.49 4.19
C TRP A 7 -3.38 12.11 3.77
N THR A 8 -3.92 13.05 4.55
CA THR A 8 -5.15 13.77 4.19
C THR A 8 -5.05 14.42 2.81
N ASN A 9 -3.89 15.04 2.50
CA ASN A 9 -3.67 15.63 1.19
C ASN A 9 -3.60 14.57 0.06
N LEU A 10 -2.97 13.42 0.31
CA LEU A 10 -2.96 12.33 -0.67
C LEU A 10 -4.36 11.79 -0.95
N VAL A 11 -5.16 11.59 0.10
CA VAL A 11 -6.55 11.12 -0.03
C VAL A 11 -7.38 12.14 -0.81
N HIS A 12 -7.31 13.44 -0.48
CA HIS A 12 -8.02 14.49 -1.21
C HIS A 12 -7.67 14.48 -2.71
N ARG A 13 -6.38 14.40 -3.04
CA ARG A 13 -5.92 14.33 -4.45
C ARG A 13 -6.52 13.14 -5.19
N VAL A 14 -6.57 11.97 -4.56
CA VAL A 14 -7.14 10.76 -5.20
C VAL A 14 -8.67 10.85 -5.33
N PHE A 15 -9.39 11.20 -4.27
CA PHE A 15 -10.85 11.10 -4.25
C PHE A 15 -11.55 12.35 -4.80
N ASP A 16 -11.11 13.54 -4.38
CA ASP A 16 -11.78 14.79 -4.71
C ASP A 16 -11.27 15.34 -6.06
N GLU A 17 -9.97 15.20 -6.33
CA GLU A 17 -9.34 15.69 -7.57
C GLU A 17 -9.23 14.62 -8.65
N GLN A 18 -9.54 13.35 -8.34
CA GLN A 18 -9.41 12.21 -9.27
C GLN A 18 -7.99 12.08 -9.85
N GLU A 19 -6.97 12.47 -9.07
CA GLU A 19 -5.59 12.44 -9.48
C GLU A 19 -5.04 11.01 -9.49
N THR A 20 -4.38 10.63 -10.59
CA THR A 20 -3.56 9.42 -10.63
C THR A 20 -2.17 9.72 -10.05
N LEU A 21 -1.96 9.29 -8.81
CA LEU A 21 -0.66 9.40 -8.16
C LEU A 21 0.40 8.59 -8.90
N CYS A 22 1.64 9.09 -8.89
CA CYS A 22 2.79 8.39 -9.48
C CYS A 22 3.96 8.35 -8.50
N GLY A 23 4.76 7.29 -8.55
CA GLY A 23 6.07 7.24 -7.87
C GLY A 23 5.96 7.15 -6.35
N PRO A 24 6.70 7.96 -5.56
CA PRO A 24 6.70 7.83 -4.09
C PRO A 24 5.34 8.06 -3.44
N ASP A 25 4.55 9.00 -3.95
CA ASP A 25 3.22 9.32 -3.42
C ASP A 25 2.25 8.17 -3.63
N GLU A 26 2.29 7.58 -4.83
CA GLU A 26 1.52 6.37 -5.16
C GLU A 26 1.89 5.23 -4.20
N LEU A 27 3.18 4.94 -4.04
CA LEU A 27 3.63 3.85 -3.15
C LEU A 27 3.17 4.07 -1.71
N ILE A 28 3.28 5.29 -1.17
CA ILE A 28 2.82 5.57 0.20
C ILE A 28 1.31 5.41 0.28
N TYR A 29 0.57 5.89 -0.72
CA TYR A 29 -0.88 5.75 -0.76
C TYR A 29 -1.33 4.28 -0.78
N ARG A 30 -0.72 3.47 -1.66
CA ARG A 30 -1.00 2.03 -1.79
C ARG A 30 -0.61 1.26 -0.52
N LEU A 31 0.58 1.48 0.03
CA LEU A 31 0.99 0.82 1.28
C LEU A 31 0.09 1.18 2.47
N THR A 32 -0.33 2.44 2.57
CA THR A 32 -1.21 2.89 3.67
C THR A 32 -2.59 2.27 3.53
N SER A 33 -3.08 2.16 2.30
CA SER A 33 -4.33 1.48 1.94
C SER A 33 -4.30 -0.01 2.28
N ILE A 34 -3.27 -0.73 1.80
CA ILE A 34 -3.05 -2.15 2.10
C ILE A 34 -3.00 -2.38 3.61
N TYR A 35 -2.22 -1.57 4.33
CA TYR A 35 -2.11 -1.64 5.78
C TYR A 35 -3.45 -1.41 6.47
N GLY A 36 -4.22 -0.40 6.04
CA GLY A 36 -5.53 -0.08 6.61
C GLY A 36 -6.50 -1.26 6.52
N GLU A 37 -6.67 -1.85 5.34
CA GLU A 37 -7.59 -2.99 5.19
C GLU A 37 -7.09 -4.23 5.92
N THR A 38 -5.79 -4.53 5.76
CA THR A 38 -5.20 -5.75 6.33
C THR A 38 -5.28 -5.72 7.85
N MET A 39 -4.96 -4.60 8.50
CA MET A 39 -4.96 -4.51 9.96
C MET A 39 -6.35 -4.54 10.58
N VAL A 40 -7.35 -3.98 9.90
CA VAL A 40 -8.70 -3.86 10.46
C VAL A 40 -9.51 -5.14 10.24
N ASN A 41 -9.41 -5.71 9.04
CA ASN A 41 -10.28 -6.79 8.57
C ASN A 41 -9.52 -8.06 8.17
N GLY A 42 -8.24 -8.15 8.54
CA GLY A 42 -7.37 -9.24 8.13
C GLY A 42 -7.05 -9.22 6.64
N ILE A 43 -6.34 -10.25 6.17
CA ILE A 43 -6.00 -10.39 4.75
C ILE A 43 -7.24 -10.49 3.85
N PHE A 44 -8.34 -11.01 4.40
CA PHE A 44 -9.64 -11.10 3.74
C PHE A 44 -10.17 -9.71 3.39
N GLY A 45 -10.15 -8.76 4.32
CA GLY A 45 -10.64 -7.41 4.07
C GLY A 45 -9.93 -6.68 2.95
N TYR A 46 -8.65 -6.97 2.72
CA TYR A 46 -7.95 -6.45 1.55
C TYR A 46 -8.57 -6.97 0.24
N PHE A 47 -8.83 -8.28 0.13
CA PHE A 47 -9.43 -8.85 -1.08
C PHE A 47 -10.89 -8.39 -1.25
N ASP A 48 -11.65 -8.27 -0.18
CA ASP A 48 -13.02 -7.75 -0.23
C ASP A 48 -13.09 -6.33 -0.81
N GLN A 49 -12.28 -5.43 -0.24
CA GLN A 49 -12.40 -4.00 -0.54
C GLN A 49 -11.54 -3.55 -1.73
N ARG A 50 -10.49 -4.31 -2.08
CA ARG A 50 -9.42 -3.82 -2.99
C ARG A 50 -8.94 -4.84 -4.02
N PHE A 51 -9.66 -5.94 -4.28
CA PHE A 51 -9.22 -6.93 -5.27
C PHE A 51 -8.95 -6.34 -6.68
N LEU A 52 -9.68 -5.29 -7.09
CA LEU A 52 -9.48 -4.62 -8.38
C LEU A 52 -8.08 -4.01 -8.52
N GLU A 53 -7.43 -3.72 -7.40
CA GLU A 53 -6.14 -3.05 -7.33
C GLU A 53 -4.98 -4.04 -7.10
N TYR A 54 -5.30 -5.32 -6.88
CA TYR A 54 -4.36 -6.39 -6.53
C TYR A 54 -3.18 -6.51 -7.48
N ASP A 55 -3.45 -6.64 -8.78
CA ASP A 55 -2.38 -6.82 -9.78
C ASP A 55 -1.46 -5.60 -9.84
N HIS A 56 -2.02 -4.41 -9.59
CA HIS A 56 -1.25 -3.18 -9.55
C HIS A 56 -0.36 -3.11 -8.31
N ASP A 57 -0.93 -3.42 -7.14
CA ASP A 57 -0.19 -3.50 -5.89
C ASP A 57 0.96 -4.49 -5.96
N LEU A 58 0.69 -5.69 -6.47
CA LEU A 58 1.70 -6.74 -6.58
C LEU A 58 2.87 -6.30 -7.47
N ARG A 59 2.59 -5.66 -8.61
CA ARG A 59 3.64 -5.11 -9.49
C ARG A 59 4.41 -3.99 -8.81
N LEU A 60 3.72 -3.07 -8.13
CA LEU A 60 4.35 -1.93 -7.47
C LEU A 60 5.26 -2.36 -6.32
N LEU A 61 4.82 -3.31 -5.49
CA LEU A 61 5.60 -3.91 -4.42
C LEU A 61 6.89 -4.53 -4.96
N ARG A 62 6.79 -5.37 -6.00
CA ARG A 62 7.96 -5.99 -6.66
C ARG A 62 8.91 -4.94 -7.25
N ALA A 63 8.38 -3.95 -7.95
CA ALA A 63 9.18 -2.87 -8.54
C ALA A 63 9.95 -2.06 -7.47
N CYS A 64 9.39 -1.95 -6.26
CA CYS A 64 9.99 -1.24 -5.14
C CYS A 64 10.89 -2.12 -4.25
N GLY A 65 11.08 -3.40 -4.60
CA GLY A 65 11.93 -4.34 -3.89
C GLY A 65 11.27 -5.05 -2.70
N TYR A 66 9.95 -4.93 -2.54
CA TYR A 66 9.17 -5.57 -1.47
C TYR A 66 8.67 -6.95 -1.88
N ASN A 67 9.61 -7.80 -2.27
CA ASN A 67 9.31 -9.14 -2.81
C ASN A 67 8.72 -10.05 -1.73
N ASP A 68 9.17 -9.93 -0.49
CA ASP A 68 8.64 -10.67 0.66
C ASP A 68 7.13 -10.46 0.84
N ILE A 69 6.69 -9.19 0.87
CA ILE A 69 5.27 -8.84 0.99
C ILE A 69 4.50 -9.27 -0.26
N ALA A 70 5.06 -9.03 -1.45
CA ALA A 70 4.43 -9.43 -2.70
C ALA A 70 4.21 -10.95 -2.77
N ASP A 71 5.18 -11.74 -2.30
CA ASP A 71 5.09 -13.19 -2.29
C ASP A 71 4.07 -13.68 -1.25
N ASP A 72 3.97 -13.01 -0.10
CA ASP A 72 2.92 -13.28 0.90
C ASP A 72 1.50 -13.01 0.36
N PHE A 73 1.29 -11.89 -0.34
CA PHE A 73 0.02 -11.59 -1.01
C PHE A 73 -0.30 -12.59 -2.14
N ALA A 74 0.71 -12.96 -2.94
CA ALA A 74 0.54 -13.95 -4.00
C ALA A 74 0.17 -15.33 -3.44
N LYS A 75 0.80 -15.73 -2.32
CA LYS A 75 0.48 -16.96 -1.61
C LYS A 75 -0.94 -16.93 -1.06
N ALA A 76 -1.35 -15.83 -0.42
CA ALA A 76 -2.71 -15.68 0.08
C ALA A 76 -3.76 -15.75 -1.02
N ARG A 77 -3.51 -15.07 -2.16
CA ARG A 77 -4.39 -15.18 -3.34
C ARG A 77 -4.53 -16.63 -3.78
N HIS A 78 -3.42 -17.36 -3.86
CA HIS A 78 -3.46 -18.76 -4.28
C HIS A 78 -4.18 -19.66 -3.27
N LEU A 79 -3.99 -19.46 -1.96
CA LEU A 79 -4.72 -20.23 -0.94
C LEU A 79 -6.23 -19.96 -0.99
N MET A 80 -6.64 -18.71 -1.18
CA MET A 80 -8.05 -18.32 -1.16
C MET A 80 -8.78 -18.65 -2.47
N PHE A 81 -8.14 -18.34 -3.61
CA PHE A 81 -8.77 -18.34 -4.93
C PHE A 81 -8.17 -19.36 -5.90
N GLY A 82 -7.06 -20.03 -5.53
CA GLY A 82 -6.36 -20.95 -6.43
C GLY A 82 -5.86 -20.25 -7.69
N GLU A 83 -6.29 -20.77 -8.84
CA GLU A 83 -6.02 -20.18 -10.16
C GLU A 83 -7.16 -19.26 -10.65
N THR A 84 -8.30 -19.22 -9.95
CA THR A 84 -9.48 -18.46 -10.34
C THR A 84 -9.19 -16.97 -10.42
N PRO A 85 -9.48 -16.29 -11.55
CA PRO A 85 -9.32 -14.85 -11.66
C PRO A 85 -10.07 -14.10 -10.54
N LEU A 86 -9.48 -12.99 -10.06
CA LEU A 86 -10.15 -12.14 -9.09
C LEU A 86 -11.29 -11.39 -9.78
N SER A 87 -12.50 -11.60 -9.27
CA SER A 87 -13.72 -10.91 -9.66
C SER A 87 -14.60 -10.75 -8.42
N GLU A 88 -15.60 -9.88 -8.49
CA GLU A 88 -16.59 -9.75 -7.41
C GLU A 88 -17.26 -11.09 -7.10
N GLU A 89 -17.55 -11.89 -8.13
CA GLU A 89 -18.11 -13.24 -8.00
C GLU A 89 -17.16 -14.19 -7.25
N SER A 90 -15.89 -14.28 -7.65
CA SER A 90 -14.94 -15.19 -7.00
C SER A 90 -14.57 -14.75 -5.58
N VAL A 91 -14.62 -13.44 -5.31
CA VAL A 91 -14.51 -12.89 -3.96
C VAL A 91 -15.70 -13.35 -3.12
N ASN A 92 -16.93 -13.07 -3.56
CA ASN A 92 -18.14 -13.44 -2.82
C ASN A 92 -18.22 -14.95 -2.51
N GLU A 93 -17.91 -15.82 -3.48
CA GLU A 93 -17.90 -17.27 -3.27
C GLU A 93 -16.95 -17.70 -2.14
N VAL A 94 -15.77 -17.08 -2.04
CA VAL A 94 -14.82 -17.37 -0.96
C VAL A 94 -15.36 -16.91 0.38
N PHE A 95 -15.99 -15.73 0.44
CA PHE A 95 -16.57 -15.21 1.68
C PHE A 95 -17.78 -16.02 2.16
N GLU A 96 -18.65 -16.47 1.25
CA GLU A 96 -19.76 -17.36 1.58
C GLU A 96 -19.23 -18.67 2.19
N ARG A 97 -18.21 -19.28 1.57
CA ARG A 97 -17.57 -20.49 2.11
C ARG A 97 -16.95 -20.26 3.49
N LEU A 98 -16.30 -19.11 3.72
CA LEU A 98 -15.70 -18.79 5.02
C LEU A 98 -16.78 -18.62 6.11
N ALA A 99 -17.92 -18.01 5.77
CA ALA A 99 -19.04 -17.88 6.70
C ALA A 99 -19.65 -19.24 7.07
N GLU A 100 -19.72 -20.18 6.11
CA GLU A 100 -20.16 -21.55 6.37
C GLU A 100 -19.15 -22.34 7.25
N ASP A 101 -17.84 -22.12 7.05
CA ASP A 101 -16.78 -22.74 7.84
C ASP A 101 -16.73 -22.20 9.29
N GLU A 102 -17.12 -20.94 9.54
CA GLU A 102 -17.25 -20.39 10.90
C GLU A 102 -18.32 -21.12 11.74
N GLU A 103 -19.38 -21.63 11.11
CA GLU A 103 -20.43 -22.40 11.79
C GLU A 103 -19.97 -23.83 12.16
N ASN A 104 -18.94 -24.37 11.48
CA ASN A 104 -18.32 -25.66 11.77
C ASN A 104 -16.80 -25.59 11.60
N PRO A 105 -16.07 -25.00 12.57
CA PRO A 105 -14.65 -24.75 12.45
C PRO A 105 -13.88 -26.07 12.44
N SER A 106 -13.55 -26.53 11.24
CA SER A 106 -12.53 -27.54 11.04
C SER A 106 -11.23 -26.80 10.76
N PRO A 107 -10.17 -26.97 11.57
CA PRO A 107 -8.90 -26.29 11.34
C PRO A 107 -8.27 -26.89 10.07
N SER A 108 -8.62 -26.33 8.92
CA SER A 108 -8.00 -26.65 7.65
C SER A 108 -6.57 -26.12 7.66
N SER A 109 -5.66 -26.80 6.98
CA SER A 109 -4.28 -26.32 6.81
C SER A 109 -4.24 -24.95 6.14
N GLU A 110 -5.23 -24.63 5.31
CA GLU A 110 -5.33 -23.36 4.58
C GLU A 110 -5.57 -22.17 5.52
N SER A 111 -6.46 -22.30 6.50
CA SER A 111 -6.70 -21.25 7.50
C SER A 111 -5.45 -20.97 8.34
N ALA A 112 -4.75 -22.02 8.80
CA ALA A 112 -3.52 -21.85 9.56
C ALA A 112 -2.39 -21.20 8.72
N GLU A 113 -2.31 -21.48 7.42
CA GLU A 113 -1.34 -20.84 6.54
C GLU A 113 -1.68 -19.37 6.27
N LEU A 114 -2.96 -19.01 6.18
CA LEU A 114 -3.41 -17.62 6.05
C LEU A 114 -3.10 -16.82 7.32
N ASP A 115 -3.27 -17.41 8.50
CA ASP A 115 -2.90 -16.77 9.77
C ASP A 115 -1.39 -16.46 9.83
N VAL A 116 -0.55 -17.40 9.40
CA VAL A 116 0.92 -17.18 9.34
C VAL A 116 1.28 -16.07 8.35
N ILE A 117 0.58 -15.97 7.22
CA ILE A 117 0.79 -14.87 6.27
C ILE A 117 0.36 -13.55 6.91
N TYR A 118 -0.81 -13.53 7.54
CA TYR A 118 -1.32 -12.35 8.22
C TYR A 118 -0.34 -11.85 9.29
N ASP A 119 0.16 -12.73 10.15
CA ASP A 119 1.15 -12.40 11.19
C ASP A 119 2.41 -11.74 10.62
N ARG A 120 2.92 -12.22 9.47
CA ARG A 120 4.06 -11.60 8.79
C ARG A 120 3.73 -10.22 8.22
N LEU A 121 2.54 -10.07 7.63
CA LEU A 121 2.10 -8.81 7.04
C LEU A 121 1.91 -7.74 8.13
N ILE A 122 1.29 -8.07 9.26
CA ILE A 122 1.10 -7.12 10.37
C ILE A 122 2.41 -6.69 11.02
N GLU A 123 3.42 -7.56 11.02
CA GLU A 123 4.74 -7.21 11.53
C GLU A 123 5.48 -6.28 10.55
N ARG A 124 5.40 -6.56 9.25
CA ARG A 124 6.27 -5.94 8.24
C ARG A 124 5.71 -4.67 7.60
N LEU A 125 4.40 -4.61 7.33
CA LEU A 125 3.76 -3.42 6.72
C LEU A 125 3.99 -2.11 7.51
N PRO A 126 3.87 -2.06 8.85
CA PRO A 126 4.17 -0.86 9.61
C PRO A 126 5.61 -0.38 9.43
N GLN A 127 6.57 -1.32 9.37
CA GLN A 127 7.99 -1.00 9.25
C GLN A 127 8.27 -0.35 7.89
N LEU A 128 7.70 -0.90 6.81
CA LEU A 128 7.81 -0.35 5.46
C LEU A 128 7.22 1.04 5.34
N LEU A 129 6.04 1.26 5.94
CA LEU A 129 5.41 2.58 5.99
C LEU A 129 6.31 3.59 6.71
N VAL A 130 6.84 3.24 7.88
CA VAL A 130 7.75 4.11 8.64
C VAL A 130 9.02 4.42 7.84
N GLU A 131 9.63 3.43 7.19
CA GLU A 131 10.82 3.62 6.34
C GLU A 131 10.54 4.60 5.19
N ARG A 132 9.37 4.48 4.54
CA ARG A 132 9.00 5.34 3.41
C ARG A 132 8.61 6.75 3.84
N ILE A 133 7.83 6.92 4.90
CA ILE A 133 7.47 8.23 5.44
C ILE A 133 8.73 9.01 5.85
N ARG A 134 9.69 8.33 6.49
CA ARG A 134 11.00 8.93 6.84
C ARG A 134 11.79 9.34 5.60
N SER A 135 11.78 8.52 4.56
CA SER A 135 12.48 8.80 3.30
C SER A 135 11.88 10.01 2.57
N ALA A 136 10.55 10.11 2.50
CA ALA A 136 9.85 11.25 1.90
C ALA A 136 10.04 12.56 2.69
N SER A 137 10.19 12.47 4.01
CA SER A 137 10.47 13.64 4.86
C SER A 137 11.89 14.21 4.64
N ARG A 138 12.86 13.36 4.28
CA ARG A 138 14.25 13.77 4.03
C ARG A 138 14.42 14.48 2.69
N THR A 139 13.72 14.05 1.65
CA THR A 139 13.79 14.69 0.32
C THR A 139 13.21 16.10 0.32
N ASN A 140 12.16 16.35 1.12
CA ASN A 140 11.58 17.69 1.28
C ASN A 140 12.44 18.70 2.08
N SER A 141 13.50 18.22 2.74
CA SER A 141 14.41 19.07 3.51
C SER A 141 15.60 19.59 2.68
N SER A 142 15.85 19.02 1.49
CA SER A 142 17.02 19.32 0.65
C SER A 142 16.78 20.35 -0.46
N SER A 143 15.56 20.86 -0.65
CA SER A 143 15.22 21.82 -1.72
C SER A 143 15.30 23.29 -1.30
N ARG A 144 15.86 23.62 -0.13
CA ARG A 144 16.02 25.00 0.35
C ARG A 144 17.43 25.54 0.06
N THR A 145 17.77 25.73 -1.21
CA THR A 145 18.86 26.62 -1.59
C THR A 145 18.34 28.06 -1.67
N PRO A 146 19.00 29.05 -1.03
CA PRO A 146 18.56 30.43 -1.11
C PRO A 146 18.88 30.98 -2.50
N SER A 147 17.84 31.51 -3.14
CA SER A 147 17.95 32.34 -4.34
C SER A 147 18.79 33.57 -4.01
N LYS A 148 20.06 33.60 -4.42
CA LYS A 148 20.83 34.84 -4.51
C LYS A 148 20.42 35.52 -5.81
N SER A 149 19.45 36.43 -5.71
CA SER A 149 19.18 37.40 -6.76
C SER A 149 20.37 38.35 -6.91
N ASN A 150 20.77 38.52 -8.17
CA ASN A 150 21.83 39.40 -8.64
C ASN A 150 21.55 40.87 -8.33
N GLY A 151 22.62 41.65 -8.12
CA GLY A 151 22.51 43.10 -8.26
C GLY A 151 23.74 43.88 -7.81
N ARG A 152 24.83 43.91 -8.60
CA ARG A 152 25.59 45.16 -8.70
C ARG A 152 26.21 45.38 -10.08
N VAL A 153 25.47 46.21 -10.79
CA VAL A 153 25.76 47.04 -11.97
C VAL A 153 27.20 47.58 -11.96
N THR A 154 27.92 47.34 -13.05
CA THR A 154 29.09 48.12 -13.46
C THR A 154 28.65 49.47 -14.05
N PRO A 155 29.41 50.55 -13.81
CA PRO A 155 29.66 51.46 -14.92
C PRO A 155 31.11 51.96 -15.01
N ARG A 156 31.60 51.90 -16.27
CA ARG A 156 32.50 52.78 -17.04
C ARG A 156 33.60 53.64 -16.40
N SER A 157 34.80 53.44 -16.98
CA SER A 157 35.76 54.38 -17.58
C SER A 157 36.42 55.49 -16.74
N LEU A 158 37.77 55.46 -16.74
CA LEU A 158 38.62 56.42 -17.45
C LEU A 158 39.79 55.67 -18.09
#